data_AF-A0A7S2GB44-F1
#
_entry.id   AF-A0A7S2GB44-F1
#
_cell.length_a   1.000
_cell.length_b   1.000
_cell.length_c   1.000
_cell.angle_alpha   90.00
_cell.angle_beta   90.00
_cell.angle_gamma   90.00
#
_symmetry.space_group_name_H-M   'P 1'
#
loop_
_entity.id
_entity.type
_entity.pdbx_description
1 polymer ?
#
loop_
_entity_poly.entity_id
_entity_poly.type
_entity_poly.pdbx_seq_one_letter_code
_entity_poly.pdbx_strand_id
1 'polypeptide(L)'
;NPHYPPEVCVKVSLLNFAITFSGLEDQLLGVCVIEERPDMEEKKSSLVIANARMKNELKAIEDTILKLLANSTGNILDDVELIDTLGTSKVTSDLINAKVAEAEVTEKEIDSNRELYRPVAYY
;
A
#
# COMPACT_ATOMS: atom_id res chain seq x y z
N ASN A 1 9.27 -18.22 27.73
CA ASN A 1 10.27 -17.72 26.77
C ASN A 1 11.52 -18.57 26.81
N PRO A 2 11.93 -19.19 25.69
CA PRO A 2 13.18 -19.93 25.62
C PRO A 2 14.38 -18.98 25.75
N HIS A 3 15.38 -19.38 26.53
CA HIS A 3 16.62 -18.64 26.66
C HIS A 3 17.65 -19.19 25.68
N TYR A 4 18.08 -18.36 24.73
CA TYR A 4 19.13 -18.68 23.78
C TYR A 4 20.45 -18.05 24.22
N PRO A 5 21.56 -18.79 24.17
CA PRO A 5 22.88 -18.25 24.50
C PRO A 5 23.30 -17.18 23.47
N PRO A 6 24.08 -16.17 23.88
CA PRO A 6 24.49 -15.07 22.99
C PRO A 6 25.14 -15.54 21.68
N GLU A 7 25.90 -16.64 21.74
CA GLU A 7 26.58 -17.24 20.60
C GLU A 7 25.62 -17.73 19.50
N VAL A 8 24.41 -18.14 19.86
CA VAL A 8 23.36 -18.53 18.91
C VAL A 8 22.68 -17.29 18.35
N CYS A 9 22.35 -16.31 19.20
CA CYS A 9 21.69 -15.06 18.79
C CYS A 9 22.52 -14.21 17.81
N VAL A 10 23.86 -14.31 17.82
CA VAL A 10 24.73 -13.60 16.87
C VAL A 10 24.84 -14.34 15.53
N LYS A 11 24.60 -15.66 15.51
CA LYS A 11 24.74 -16.51 14.31
C LYS A 11 23.43 -16.66 13.52
N VAL A 12 22.29 -16.47 14.17
CA VAL A 12 20.96 -16.63 13.54
C VAL A 12 20.06 -15.44 13.83
N SER A 13 19.15 -15.15 12.90
CA SER A 13 18.06 -14.21 13.15
C SER A 13 16.97 -14.90 13.97
N LEU A 14 16.81 -14.50 15.23
CA LEU A 14 15.77 -15.03 16.10
C LEU A 14 14.43 -14.35 15.80
N LEU A 15 13.43 -15.14 15.40
CA LEU A 15 12.06 -14.68 15.20
C LEU A 15 11.18 -15.17 16.36
N ASN A 16 10.50 -14.24 17.04
CA ASN A 16 9.57 -14.55 18.11
C ASN A 16 8.13 -14.47 17.58
N PHE A 17 7.44 -15.61 17.52
CA PHE A 17 6.04 -15.72 17.10
C PHE A 17 5.06 -15.74 18.29
N ALA A 18 5.51 -15.41 19.50
CA ALA A 18 4.61 -15.29 20.63
C ALA A 18 3.55 -14.23 20.35
N ILE A 19 2.28 -14.64 20.44
CA ILE A 19 1.13 -13.76 20.26
C ILE A 19 1.09 -12.77 21.43
N THR A 20 1.00 -11.48 21.13
CA THR A 20 0.71 -10.44 22.13
C THR A 20 -0.80 -10.30 22.28
N PHE A 21 -1.28 -9.88 23.45
CA PHE A 21 -2.72 -9.62 23.65
C PHE A 21 -3.28 -8.65 22.60
N SER A 22 -2.53 -7.60 22.26
CA SER A 22 -2.90 -6.68 21.18
C SER A 22 -2.98 -7.37 19.81
N GLY A 23 -2.01 -8.23 19.49
CA GLY A 23 -2.00 -8.96 18.21
C GLY A 23 -3.12 -9.98 18.10
N LEU A 24 -3.52 -10.60 19.22
CA LEU A 24 -4.69 -11.48 19.28
C LEU A 24 -5.99 -10.68 19.08
N GLU A 25 -6.12 -9.54 19.74
CA GLU A 25 -7.29 -8.65 19.62
C GLU A 25 -7.47 -8.17 18.18
N ASP A 26 -6.39 -7.75 17.52
CA ASP A 26 -6.44 -7.33 16.11
C ASP A 26 -6.79 -8.51 15.17
N GLN A 27 -6.34 -9.73 15.48
CA GLN A 27 -6.72 -10.94 14.73
C GLN A 27 -8.22 -11.26 14.90
N LEU A 28 -8.72 -11.23 16.13
CA LEU A 28 -10.14 -11.49 16.42
C LEU A 28 -11.04 -10.42 15.80
N LEU A 29 -10.61 -9.15 15.85
CA LEU A 29 -11.29 -8.05 15.17
C LEU A 29 -11.39 -8.29 13.66
N GLY A 30 -10.29 -8.74 13.04
CA GLY A 30 -10.29 -9.13 11.64
C GLY A 30 -11.32 -10.21 11.32
N VAL A 31 -11.36 -11.29 12.11
CA VAL A 31 -12.32 -12.39 11.93
C VAL A 31 -13.75 -11.92 12.13
N CYS A 32 -14.04 -11.14 13.17
CA CYS A 32 -15.38 -10.62 13.45
C CYS A 32 -15.88 -9.73 12.31
N VAL A 33 -15.03 -8.83 11.79
CA VAL A 33 -15.37 -7.97 10.65
C VAL A 33 -15.66 -8.78 9.39
N ILE A 34 -14.91 -9.85 9.12
CA ILE A 34 -15.13 -10.72 7.96
C ILE A 34 -16.52 -11.39 8.04
N GLU A 35 -16.89 -11.89 9.21
CA GLU A 35 -18.17 -12.57 9.42
C GLU A 35 -19.35 -11.58 9.40
N GLU A 36 -19.22 -10.44 10.08
CA GLU A 36 -20.31 -9.46 10.22
C GLU A 36 -20.48 -8.57 8.99
N ARG A 37 -19.39 -8.22 8.30
CA ARG A 37 -19.35 -7.27 7.17
C ARG A 37 -18.36 -7.71 6.09
N PRO A 38 -18.62 -8.83 5.39
CA PRO A 38 -17.76 -9.32 4.31
C PRO A 38 -17.63 -8.31 3.15
N ASP A 39 -18.65 -7.49 2.92
CA ASP A 39 -18.65 -6.41 1.93
C ASP A 39 -17.56 -5.36 2.21
N MET A 40 -17.34 -5.05 3.49
CA MET A 40 -16.35 -4.08 3.93
C MET A 40 -14.92 -4.65 3.76
N GLU A 41 -14.72 -5.93 4.07
CA GLU A 41 -13.44 -6.59 3.87
C GLU A 41 -13.09 -6.72 2.38
N GLU A 42 -14.06 -7.10 1.54
CA GLU A 42 -13.87 -7.18 0.09
C GLU A 42 -13.51 -5.80 -0.50
N LYS A 43 -14.19 -4.74 -0.02
CA LYS A 43 -13.87 -3.37 -0.42
C LYS A 43 -12.46 -2.97 0.03
N LYS A 44 -12.05 -3.32 1.25
CA LYS A 44 -10.69 -3.07 1.76
C LYS A 44 -9.64 -3.79 0.92
N SER A 45 -9.82 -5.08 0.69
CA SER A 45 -8.90 -5.90 -0.11
C SER A 45 -8.76 -5.37 -1.54
N SER A 46 -9.89 -5.06 -2.19
CA SER A 46 -9.90 -4.46 -3.53
C SER A 46 -9.18 -3.12 -3.57
N LEU A 47 -9.38 -2.28 -2.56
CA LEU A 47 -8.74 -0.97 -2.44
C LEU A 47 -7.22 -1.11 -2.25
N VAL A 48 -6.75 -2.06 -1.43
CA VAL A 48 -5.31 -2.33 -1.24
C VAL A 48 -4.66 -2.76 -2.56
N ILE A 49 -5.27 -3.68 -3.30
CA ILE A 49 -4.76 -4.14 -4.59
C ILE A 49 -4.73 -3.00 -5.61
N ALA A 50 -5.81 -2.22 -5.69
CA ALA A 50 -5.90 -1.08 -6.59
C ALA A 50 -4.84 -0.01 -6.27
N ASN A 51 -4.64 0.30 -4.98
CA ASN A 51 -3.65 1.28 -4.53
C ASN A 51 -2.22 0.80 -4.84
N ALA A 52 -1.90 -0.47 -4.61
CA ALA A 52 -0.61 -1.05 -4.97
C ALA A 52 -0.35 -0.99 -6.49
N ARG A 53 -1.38 -1.27 -7.31
CA ARG A 53 -1.29 -1.16 -8.76
C ARG A 53 -1.06 0.29 -9.20
N MET A 54 -1.82 1.24 -8.65
CA MET A 54 -1.69 2.67 -8.96
C MET A 54 -0.30 3.21 -8.59
N LYS A 55 0.24 2.85 -7.42
CA LYS A 55 1.60 3.24 -7.01
C LYS A 55 2.67 2.68 -7.95
N ASN A 56 2.51 1.45 -8.41
CA ASN A 56 3.43 0.86 -9.40
C ASN A 56 3.34 1.56 -10.76
N GLU A 57 2.13 1.91 -11.20
CA GLU A 57 1.91 2.64 -12.46
C GLU A 57 2.54 4.04 -12.40
N LEU A 58 2.38 4.75 -11.28
CA LEU A 58 3.01 6.05 -11.05
C LEU A 58 4.54 5.96 -11.17
N LYS A 59 5.13 4.95 -10.52
CA LYS A 59 6.58 4.70 -10.61
C LYS A 59 7.03 4.37 -12.03
N ALA A 60 6.24 3.57 -12.77
CA ALA A 60 6.55 3.24 -14.15
C ALA A 60 6.52 4.48 -15.06
N ILE A 61 5.58 5.41 -14.83
CA ILE A 61 5.53 6.70 -15.52
C ILE A 61 6.79 7.52 -15.19
N GLU A 62 7.17 7.65 -13.92
CA GLU A 62 8.39 8.36 -13.50
C GLU A 62 9.65 7.77 -14.15
N ASP A 63 9.79 6.44 -14.13
CA ASP A 63 10.91 5.74 -14.77
C ASP A 63 10.95 5.98 -16.29
N THR A 64 9.78 6.09 -16.92
CA THR A 64 9.67 6.37 -18.37
C THR A 64 10.10 7.80 -18.68
N ILE A 65 9.66 8.77 -17.88
CA ILE A 65 10.07 10.17 -17.98
C ILE A 65 11.60 10.29 -17.82
N LEU A 66 12.18 9.65 -16.81
CA LEU A 66 13.62 9.69 -16.56
C LEU A 66 14.42 9.07 -17.72
N LYS A 67 13.96 7.93 -18.27
CA LYS A 67 14.60 7.30 -19.44
C LYS A 67 14.55 8.20 -20.66
N LEU A 68 13.40 8.81 -20.93
CA LEU A 68 13.21 9.70 -22.07
C LEU A 68 14.11 10.94 -21.96
N LEU A 69 14.18 11.55 -20.79
CA LEU A 69 15.09 12.68 -20.52
C LEU A 69 16.56 12.28 -20.67
N ALA A 70 16.95 11.12 -20.14
CA ALA A 70 18.32 10.62 -20.21
C ALA A 70 18.77 10.24 -21.63
N ASN A 71 17.86 9.77 -22.48
CA ASN A 71 18.14 9.39 -23.86
C ASN A 71 17.94 10.53 -24.86
N SER A 72 17.35 11.66 -24.45
CA SER A 72 17.19 12.82 -25.31
C SER A 72 18.57 13.36 -25.71
N THR A 73 18.79 13.53 -27.01
CA THR A 73 20.02 14.10 -27.56
C THR A 73 19.67 15.33 -28.40
N GLY A 74 20.40 16.44 -28.22
CA GLY A 74 20.06 17.71 -28.84
C GLY A 74 19.10 18.56 -27.99
N ASN A 75 18.31 19.43 -28.64
CA ASN A 75 17.37 20.32 -27.96
C ASN A 75 16.05 19.60 -27.69
N ILE A 76 15.76 19.35 -26.41
CA ILE A 76 14.54 18.70 -25.91
C ILE A 76 13.26 19.40 -26.40
N LEU A 77 13.32 20.71 -26.66
CA LEU A 77 12.15 21.48 -27.10
C LEU A 77 11.73 21.17 -28.55
N ASP A 78 12.60 20.53 -29.32
CA ASP A 78 12.32 20.15 -30.71
C ASP A 78 11.81 18.71 -30.84
N ASP A 79 11.84 17.95 -29.74
CA ASP A 79 11.37 16.55 -29.68
C ASP A 79 9.87 16.52 -29.34
N VAL A 80 9.05 16.54 -30.39
CA VAL A 80 7.58 16.53 -30.28
C VAL A 80 7.07 15.25 -29.61
N GLU A 81 7.71 14.12 -29.85
CA GLU A 81 7.33 12.83 -29.27
C GLU A 81 7.59 12.82 -27.76
N LEU A 82 8.73 13.39 -27.33
CA LEU A 82 9.05 13.59 -25.92
C LEU A 82 8.04 14.52 -25.24
N ILE A 83 7.72 15.66 -25.87
CA ILE A 83 6.77 16.64 -25.30
C ILE A 83 5.38 16.02 -25.12
N ASP A 84 4.88 15.29 -26.11
CA ASP A 84 3.57 14.65 -26.05
C ASP A 84 3.53 13.53 -24.99
N THR A 85 4.59 12.73 -24.90
CA THR A 85 4.72 11.68 -23.88
C THR A 85 4.80 12.26 -22.47
N LEU A 86 5.49 13.37 -22.27
CA LEU A 86 5.54 14.09 -20.99
C LEU A 86 4.17 14.68 -20.62
N GLY A 87 3.46 15.23 -21.60
CA GLY A 87 2.12 15.79 -21.42
C GLY A 87 1.11 14.72 -20.99
N THR A 88 1.06 13.61 -21.71
CA THR A 88 0.17 12.47 -21.39
C THR A 88 0.53 11.82 -20.06
N SER A 89 1.83 11.65 -19.77
CA SER A 89 2.33 11.14 -18.50
C SER A 89 1.92 12.01 -17.32
N LYS A 90 2.00 13.35 -17.48
CA LYS A 90 1.57 14.30 -16.44
C LYS A 90 0.08 14.17 -16.12
N VAL A 91 -0.77 14.19 -17.15
CA VAL A 91 -2.23 14.06 -16.97
C VAL A 91 -2.58 12.73 -16.28
N THR A 92 -1.94 11.64 -16.70
CA THR A 92 -2.17 10.32 -16.12
C THR A 92 -1.70 10.25 -14.67
N SER A 93 -0.52 10.78 -14.36
CA SER A 93 0.03 10.84 -13.00
C SER A 93 -0.85 11.68 -12.06
N ASP A 94 -1.33 12.84 -12.51
CA ASP A 94 -2.23 13.70 -11.72
C ASP A 94 -3.55 12.98 -11.39
N LEU A 95 -4.12 12.24 -12.36
CA LEU A 95 -5.32 11.45 -12.17
C LEU A 95 -5.11 10.29 -11.19
N ILE A 96 -3.97 9.60 -11.29
CA ILE A 96 -3.61 8.51 -10.37
C ILE A 96 -3.42 9.07 -8.96
N ASN A 97 -2.72 10.20 -8.79
CA ASN A 97 -2.53 10.83 -7.48
C ASN A 97 -3.86 11.22 -6.83
N ALA A 98 -4.80 11.77 -7.59
CA ALA A 98 -6.13 12.09 -7.09
C ALA A 98 -6.87 10.83 -6.59
N LYS A 99 -6.80 9.72 -7.36
CA LYS A 99 -7.41 8.44 -6.97
C LYS A 99 -6.73 7.80 -5.76
N VAL A 100 -5.41 7.89 -5.65
CA VAL A 100 -4.67 7.40 -4.48
C VAL A 100 -5.08 8.18 -3.23
N ALA A 101 -5.20 9.51 -3.32
CA ALA A 101 -5.67 10.33 -2.21
C ALA A 101 -7.10 9.98 -1.77
N GLU A 102 -8.02 9.76 -2.72
CA GLU A 102 -9.39 9.31 -2.43
C GLU A 102 -9.41 7.91 -1.79
N ALA A 103 -8.57 7.00 -2.28
CA ALA A 103 -8.42 5.67 -1.72
C ALA A 103 -7.90 5.70 -0.28
N GLU A 104 -6.94 6.57 0.03
CA GLU A 104 -6.41 6.74 1.41
C GLU A 104 -7.46 7.30 2.38
N VAL A 105 -8.33 8.19 1.92
CA VAL A 105 -9.48 8.67 2.73
C VAL A 105 -10.45 7.52 2.98
N THR A 106 -10.81 6.79 1.93
CA THR A 106 -11.73 5.65 2.03
C THR A 106 -11.17 4.55 2.93
N GLU A 107 -9.86 4.29 2.89
CA GLU A 107 -9.18 3.32 3.75
C GLU A 107 -9.28 3.71 5.23
N LYS A 108 -9.07 5.00 5.54
CA LYS A 108 -9.24 5.51 6.92
C LYS A 108 -10.67 5.39 7.42
N GLU A 109 -11.65 5.65 6.56
CA GLU A 109 -13.06 5.47 6.91
C GLU A 109 -13.39 3.99 7.16
N ILE A 110 -12.87 3.08 6.33
CA ILE A 110 -13.03 1.64 6.54
C ILE A 110 -12.40 1.22 7.87
N ASP A 111 -11.16 1.64 8.16
CA ASP A 111 -10.50 1.30 9.43
C ASP A 111 -11.22 1.88 10.64
N SER A 112 -11.74 3.11 10.55
CA SER A 112 -12.55 3.70 11.61
C SER A 112 -13.85 2.93 11.86
N ASN A 113 -14.48 2.42 10.81
CA ASN A 113 -15.67 1.56 10.94
C ASN A 113 -15.33 0.19 11.53
N ARG A 114 -14.16 -0.37 11.21
CA ARG A 114 -13.68 -1.64 11.80
C ARG A 114 -13.52 -1.53 13.31
N GLU A 115 -13.02 -0.40 13.80
CA GLU A 115 -12.86 -0.16 15.24
C GLU A 115 -14.18 -0.21 16.04
N LEU A 116 -15.34 0.00 15.40
CA LEU A 116 -16.65 -0.17 16.04
C LEU A 116 -16.92 -1.62 16.48
N TYR A 117 -16.23 -2.60 15.88
CA TYR A 117 -16.33 -4.02 16.20
C TYR A 117 -15.31 -4.46 17.26
N ARG A 118 -14.36 -3.60 17.65
CA ARG A 118 -13.36 -3.90 18.69
C ARG A 118 -13.97 -4.36 20.03
N PRO A 119 -15.09 -3.79 20.51
CA PRO A 119 -15.74 -4.29 21.73
C PRO A 119 -16.24 -5.73 21.63
N VAL A 120 -16.57 -6.21 20.42
CA VAL A 120 -17.01 -7.59 20.17
C VAL A 120 -15.81 -8.54 20.13
N ALA A 121 -14.64 -8.04 19.71
CA ALA A 121 -13.37 -8.80 19.68
C ALA A 121 -12.66 -8.92 21.05
N TYR A 122 -13.14 -8.18 22.07
CA TYR A 122 -12.53 -8.14 23.41
C TYR A 122 -13.10 -9.19 24.38
N TYR A 123 -14.21 -9.84 24.03
CA TYR A 123 -14.96 -10.77 24.91
C TYR A 123 -14.64 -12.25 24.67
#